data_AF-A0A1I1D7I4-F1
#
_entry.id   AF-A0A1I1D7I4-F1
#
_cell.length_a   1.000
_cell.length_b   1.000
_cell.length_c   1.000
_cell.angle_alpha   90.00
_cell.angle_beta   90.00
_cell.angle_gamma   90.00
#
_symmetry.space_group_name_H-M   'P 1'
#
loop_
_entity.id
_entity.type
_entity.pdbx_description
1 polymer ?
#
loop_
_entity_poly.entity_id
_entity_poly.type
_entity_poly.pdbx_seq_one_letter_code
_entity_poly.pdbx_strand_id
1 'polypeptide(L)' 'MKHLTLLIPALVAVAGLSACGEKPQTLSGTKSDVPAYKGTDNGFSAPGWKAGDKTSWEQGLKVRMQNSQNEYTKLNTDK' A
#
# COMPACT_ATOMS: atom_id res chain seq x y z
N MET A 1 43.35 15.02 -34.22
CA MET A 1 42.61 13.73 -34.08
C MET A 1 42.97 12.93 -32.83
N LYS A 2 44.21 13.02 -32.29
CA LYS A 2 44.63 12.32 -31.05
C LYS A 2 43.84 12.68 -29.79
N HIS A 3 43.36 13.92 -29.69
CA HIS A 3 42.56 14.40 -28.56
C HIS A 3 41.15 13.78 -28.53
N LEU A 4 40.61 13.46 -29.71
CA LEU A 4 39.28 12.85 -29.85
C LEU A 4 39.28 11.39 -29.36
N THR A 5 40.42 10.69 -29.53
CA THR A 5 40.60 9.29 -29.14
C THR A 5 40.53 9.07 -27.62
N LEU A 6 40.90 10.09 -26.82
CA LEU A 6 40.83 10.03 -25.35
C LEU A 6 39.54 10.64 -24.78
N LEU A 7 38.91 11.57 -25.50
CA LEU A 7 37.67 12.23 -25.06
C LEU A 7 36.45 11.31 -25.11
N ILE A 8 36.36 10.44 -26.11
CA ILE A 8 35.22 9.50 -26.27
C ILE A 8 35.09 8.54 -25.07
N PRO A 9 36.14 7.80 -24.63
CA PRO A 9 36.00 6.90 -23.49
C PRO A 9 35.75 7.65 -22.17
N ALA A 10 36.30 8.86 -22.01
CA ALA A 10 36.05 9.69 -20.85
C ALA A 10 34.58 10.12 -20.74
N LEU A 11 33.97 10.50 -21.86
CA LEU A 11 32.56 10.90 -21.90
C LEU A 11 31.62 9.72 -21.60
N VAL A 12 31.95 8.53 -22.11
CA VAL A 12 31.20 7.29 -21.83
C VAL A 12 31.28 6.91 -20.34
N ALA A 13 32.45 7.06 -19.72
CA ALA A 13 32.62 6.80 -18.29
C ALA A 13 31.78 7.73 -17.41
N VAL A 14 31.75 9.03 -17.73
CA VAL A 14 30.93 10.02 -17.01
C VAL A 14 29.43 9.75 -17.18
N ALA A 15 28.98 9.38 -18.39
CA ALA A 15 27.59 9.02 -18.64
C ALA A 15 27.17 7.75 -17.87
N GLY A 16 28.04 6.74 -17.78
CA GLY A 16 27.78 5.51 -17.03
C GLY A 16 27.60 5.72 -15.52
N LEU A 17 28.29 6.70 -14.91
CA LEU A 17 28.13 7.02 -13.49
C LEU A 17 26.78 7.68 -13.16
N SER A 18 26.09 8.26 -14.14
CA SER A 18 24.78 8.89 -13.93
C SER A 18 23.67 7.86 -13.62
N ALA A 19 23.90 6.57 -13.88
CA ALA A 19 22.98 5.49 -13.55
C ALA A 19 22.85 5.22 -12.03
N CYS A 20 23.77 5.72 -11.20
CA CYS A 20 23.72 5.59 -9.74
C CYS A 20 23.32 6.90 -9.04
N GLY A 21 22.97 7.94 -9.81
CA GLY A 21 22.59 9.26 -9.30
C GLY A 21 21.09 9.46 -9.17
N GLU A 22 20.30 8.38 -9.10
CA GLU A 22 18.86 8.52 -8.88
C GLU A 22 18.60 9.29 -7.58
N LYS A 23 17.55 10.13 -7.59
CA LYS A 23 17.11 10.79 -6.36
C LYS A 23 16.90 9.68 -5.33
N PRO A 24 17.45 9.80 -4.10
CA PRO A 24 17.20 8.82 -3.07
C PRO A 24 15.70 8.53 -3.02
N GLN A 25 15.32 7.26 -3.20
CA GLN A 25 13.97 6.74 -2.92
C GLN A 25 13.75 6.74 -1.40
N THR A 26 14.03 7.87 -0.75
CA THR A 26 13.66 8.09 0.62
C THR A 26 12.19 8.45 0.60
N LEU A 27 11.39 7.70 1.36
CA LEU A 27 10.01 8.08 1.62
C LEU A 27 10.05 9.39 2.41
N SER A 28 9.99 10.50 1.68
CA SER A 28 10.03 11.84 2.29
C SER A 28 8.66 12.11 2.93
N GLY A 29 8.62 12.03 4.26
CA GLY A 29 7.44 12.26 5.08
C GLY A 29 6.69 10.99 5.46
N THR A 30 6.45 10.81 6.76
CA THR A 30 5.46 9.85 7.26
C THR A 30 4.08 10.39 6.95
N LYS A 31 3.34 9.75 6.05
CA LYS A 31 1.90 10.00 5.97
C LYS A 31 1.26 9.45 7.22
N SER A 32 0.50 10.27 7.93
CA SER A 32 -0.37 9.77 8.99
C SER A 32 -1.48 8.96 8.35
N ASP A 33 -1.61 7.71 8.77
CA ASP A 33 -2.72 6.86 8.34
C ASP A 33 -4.06 7.48 8.74
N VAL A 34 -5.06 7.29 7.89
CA VAL A 34 -6.44 7.63 8.22
C VAL A 34 -7.11 6.45 8.91
N PRO A 35 -8.10 6.69 9.80
CA PRO A 35 -8.86 5.60 10.39
C PRO A 35 -9.50 4.71 9.31
N ALA A 36 -9.41 3.39 9.46
CA ALA A 36 -9.87 2.44 8.45
C ALA A 36 -11.37 2.59 8.08
N TYR A 37 -12.22 2.99 9.03
CA TYR A 37 -13.64 3.23 8.78
C TYR A 37 -13.90 4.45 7.88
N LYS A 38 -12.93 5.36 7.69
CA LYS A 38 -13.07 6.42 6.66
C LYS A 38 -13.24 5.81 5.28
N GLY A 39 -12.70 4.61 5.07
CA GLY A 39 -12.82 3.90 3.80
C GLY A 39 -12.20 4.68 2.65
N THR A 40 -12.57 4.26 1.45
CA THR A 40 -12.24 4.96 0.20
C THR A 40 -13.52 5.08 -0.61
N ASP A 41 -13.64 6.13 -1.41
CA ASP A 41 -14.77 6.32 -2.30
C ASP A 41 -14.60 5.45 -3.55
N ASN A 42 -14.77 4.13 -3.35
CA ASN A 42 -14.75 3.16 -4.44
C ASN A 42 -15.92 2.18 -4.32
N GLY A 43 -16.36 1.66 -5.46
CA GLY A 43 -17.49 0.72 -5.55
C GLY A 43 -17.22 -0.67 -4.96
N PHE A 44 -16.06 -0.89 -4.31
CA PHE A 44 -15.65 -2.17 -3.75
C PHE A 44 -15.88 -2.26 -2.24
N SER A 45 -16.69 -1.36 -1.68
CA SER A 45 -17.09 -1.39 -0.28
C SER A 45 -18.04 -2.55 0.00
N ALA A 46 -17.94 -3.12 1.21
CA ALA A 46 -18.82 -4.22 1.61
C ALA A 46 -20.31 -3.78 1.59
N PRO A 47 -21.24 -4.66 1.16
CA PRO A 47 -22.66 -4.34 1.15
C PRO A 47 -23.17 -3.89 2.54
N GLY A 48 -23.97 -2.82 2.58
CA GLY A 48 -24.54 -2.29 3.82
C GLY A 48 -23.63 -1.39 4.64
N TRP A 49 -22.36 -1.21 4.23
CA TRP A 49 -21.44 -0.26 4.84
C TRP A 49 -21.18 0.94 3.91
N LYS A 50 -20.97 2.12 4.50
CA LYS A 50 -20.64 3.38 3.81
C LYS A 50 -19.38 3.99 4.39
N ALA A 51 -18.53 4.56 3.53
CA ALA A 51 -17.33 5.28 3.95
C ALA A 51 -17.64 6.35 5.02
N GLY A 52 -16.87 6.35 6.11
CA GLY A 52 -17.07 7.25 7.24
C GLY A 52 -18.02 6.73 8.34
N ASP A 53 -18.82 5.69 8.06
CA ASP A 53 -19.68 5.07 9.07
C ASP A 53 -18.88 4.09 9.94
N LYS A 54 -18.40 4.59 11.08
CA LYS A 54 -17.64 3.81 12.06
C LYS A 54 -18.46 2.68 12.67
N THR A 55 -19.72 2.92 13.03
CA THR A 55 -20.54 1.94 13.74
C THR A 55 -20.87 0.76 12.83
N SER A 56 -21.29 1.03 11.60
CA SER A 56 -21.55 -0.03 10.61
C SER A 56 -20.26 -0.81 10.28
N TRP A 57 -19.11 -0.13 10.20
CA TRP A 57 -17.81 -0.77 9.99
C TRP A 57 -17.45 -1.75 11.12
N GLU A 58 -17.51 -1.30 12.37
CA GLU A 58 -17.20 -2.13 13.54
C GLU A 58 -18.16 -3.33 13.67
N GLN A 59 -19.45 -3.11 13.40
CA GLN A 59 -20.45 -4.16 13.44
C GLN A 59 -20.20 -5.21 12.34
N GLY A 60 -19.86 -4.80 11.12
CA GLY A 60 -19.52 -5.71 10.03
C GLY A 60 -18.30 -6.58 10.36
N LEU A 61 -17.28 -6.00 11.00
CA LEU A 61 -16.12 -6.76 11.48
C LEU A 61 -16.48 -7.76 12.59
N LYS A 62 -17.31 -7.34 13.55
CA LYS A 62 -17.78 -8.22 14.62
C LYS A 62 -18.52 -9.43 14.07
N VAL A 63 -19.48 -9.21 13.16
CA VAL A 63 -20.26 -10.28 12.52
C VAL A 63 -19.34 -11.23 11.76
N ARG A 64 -18.39 -10.70 10.96
CA ARG A 64 -17.41 -11.53 10.24
C ARG A 64 -16.61 -12.41 11.20
N MET A 65 -16.09 -11.82 12.28
CA MET A 65 -15.28 -12.55 13.24
C MET A 65 -16.06 -13.66 13.94
N GLN A 66 -17.30 -13.41 14.35
CA GLN A 66 -18.10 -14.39 15.09
C GLN A 66 -18.69 -15.48 14.19
N ASN A 67 -19.25 -15.11 13.04
CA ASN A 67 -20.10 -16.02 12.27
C ASN A 67 -19.37 -16.70 11.11
N SER A 68 -18.25 -16.13 10.64
CA SER A 68 -17.54 -16.67 9.46
C SER A 68 -16.16 -17.22 9.78
N GLN A 69 -15.38 -16.53 10.61
CA GLN A 69 -13.98 -16.87 10.88
C GLN A 69 -13.74 -17.55 12.23
N ASN A 70 -14.79 -17.84 13.00
CA ASN A 70 -14.67 -18.48 14.31
C ASN A 70 -15.44 -19.81 14.33
N GLU A 71 -14.73 -20.91 14.16
CA GLU A 71 -15.24 -22.27 14.12
C GLU A 71 -15.83 -22.70 15.47
N TYR A 72 -15.31 -22.19 16.60
CA TYR A 72 -15.87 -22.48 17.93
C TYR A 72 -17.31 -22.01 18.06
N THR A 73 -17.66 -20.89 17.42
CA THR A 73 -19.03 -20.37 17.42
C THR A 73 -19.95 -21.24 16.56
N LYS A 74 -19.45 -21.80 15.45
CA LYS A 74 -20.23 -22.66 14.54
C LYS A 74 -20.57 -24.02 15.17
N LEU A 75 -19.61 -24.64 15.86
CA LEU A 75 -19.78 -25.97 16.46
C LEU A 75 -20.60 -25.96 17.77
N ASN A 76 -20.69 -24.81 18.46
CA ASN A 76 -21.42 -24.69 19.72
C ASN A 76 -22.94 -24.55 19.54
N THR A 77 -23.42 -24.42 18.31
CA THR A 77 -24.85 -24.41 17.96
C THR A 77 -25.43 -25.80 17.71
N ASP A 78 -24.61 -26.85 17.59
CA ASP A 78 -25.04 -28.24 17.34
C ASP A 78 -25.32 -29.01 18.65
N LYS A 79 -26.05 -28.41 19.59
CA LYS A 79 -26.60 -29.10 20.77
C LYS A 79 -28.12 -29.22 20.71
#